data_AF-A0A815UTP9-F1
#
_entry.id   AF-A0A815UTP9-F1
#
_cell.length_a   1.000
_cell.length_b   1.000
_cell.length_c   1.000
_cell.angle_alpha   90.00
_cell.angle_beta   90.00
_cell.angle_gamma   90.00
#
_symmetry.space_group_name_H-M   'P 1'
#
loop_
_entity.id
_entity.type
_entity.pdbx_description
1 polymer ?
#
loop_
_entity_poly.entity_id
_entity_poly.type
_entity_poly.pdbx_seq_one_letter_code
_entity_poly.pdbx_strand_id
1 'polypeptide(L)'
;MSQWMSEFLVSLPFILRSGPYCVYSPWMMIYLCASVIIVPSFVNAILNIGIFIYIRSHSRRVQTAPRIIKNTILNNRQQQQQRLSLLSRREISLLRHMIFMFIMIIGCWGQGYFLLVIGQFVYIPRIVHECAAILCELAVLALAINLFMCNSDLRQHLFNKLCGRVAR
;
A
#
# COMPACT_ATOMS: atom_id res chain seq x y z
N MET A 1 4.00 18.34 -8.05
CA MET A 1 3.12 17.81 -9.11
C MET A 1 2.12 16.89 -8.42
N SER A 2 0.80 17.09 -8.59
CA SER A 2 -0.19 16.32 -7.83
C SER A 2 -0.26 14.88 -8.36
N GLN A 3 -0.50 13.91 -7.47
CA GLN A 3 -0.66 12.49 -7.84
C GLN A 3 -1.69 12.29 -8.97
N TRP A 4 -2.73 13.11 -8.95
CA TRP A 4 -3.76 13.16 -9.99
C TRP A 4 -3.23 13.50 -11.38
N MET A 5 -2.24 14.41 -11.48
CA MET A 5 -1.62 14.74 -12.76
C MET A 5 -0.76 13.60 -13.31
N SER A 6 -0.05 12.87 -12.45
CA SER A 6 0.68 11.67 -12.89
C SER A 6 -0.26 10.56 -13.36
N GLU A 7 -1.38 10.34 -12.67
CA GLU A 7 -2.39 9.35 -13.07
C GLU A 7 -3.06 9.72 -14.40
N PHE A 8 -3.33 11.01 -14.60
CA PHE A 8 -3.82 11.51 -15.89
C PHE A 8 -2.81 11.30 -17.02
N LEU A 9 -1.53 11.55 -16.77
CA LEU A 9 -0.47 11.33 -17.76
C LEU A 9 -0.29 9.84 -18.11
N VAL A 10 -0.40 8.94 -17.12
CA VAL A 10 -0.33 7.49 -17.33
C VAL A 10 -1.56 6.95 -18.07
N SER A 11 -2.71 7.59 -17.92
CA SER A 11 -3.96 7.18 -18.61
C SER A 11 -4.12 7.76 -20.02
N LEU A 12 -3.35 8.80 -20.39
CA LEU A 12 -3.40 9.44 -21.72
C LEU A 12 -3.33 8.46 -22.90
N PRO A 13 -2.44 7.45 -22.93
CA PRO A 13 -2.38 6.50 -24.04
C PRO A 13 -3.70 5.74 -24.26
N PHE A 14 -4.47 5.51 -23.20
CA PHE A 14 -5.77 4.83 -23.25
C PHE A 14 -6.87 5.77 -23.76
N ILE A 15 -6.83 7.04 -23.35
CA ILE A 15 -7.79 8.06 -23.79
C ILE A 15 -7.62 8.39 -25.27
N LEU A 16 -6.37 8.49 -25.73
CA LEU A 16 -6.05 8.90 -27.11
C LEU A 16 -6.23 7.78 -28.14
N ARG A 17 -6.28 6.52 -27.72
CA ARG A 17 -6.28 5.35 -28.61
C ARG A 17 -7.47 4.41 -28.40
N SER A 18 -8.49 4.84 -27.65
CA SER A 18 -9.76 4.12 -27.52
C SER A 18 -10.51 4.16 -28.86
N GLY A 19 -10.35 3.11 -29.65
CA GLY A 19 -11.12 2.92 -30.87
C GLY A 19 -12.59 2.58 -30.58
N PRO A 20 -13.49 2.69 -31.59
CA PRO A 20 -14.93 2.49 -31.44
C PRO A 20 -15.34 1.09 -30.95
N TYR A 21 -14.43 0.11 -30.95
CA TYR A 21 -14.70 -1.28 -30.57
C TYR A 21 -14.12 -1.70 -29.22
N CYS A 22 -13.59 -0.78 -28.39
CA CYS A 22 -12.98 -1.12 -27.09
C CYS A 22 -11.92 -2.25 -27.16
N VAL A 23 -11.26 -2.42 -28.31
CA VAL A 23 -10.18 -3.41 -28.49
C VAL A 23 -8.87 -2.72 -28.19
N TYR A 24 -8.27 -3.07 -27.05
CA TYR A 24 -6.94 -2.59 -26.68
C TYR A 24 -5.87 -3.29 -27.49
N SER A 25 -4.89 -2.52 -27.95
CA SER A 25 -3.72 -3.09 -28.63
C SER A 25 -2.83 -3.86 -27.63
N PRO A 26 -2.16 -4.97 -28.02
CA PRO A 26 -1.37 -5.78 -27.10
C PRO A 26 -0.30 -5.00 -26.33
N TRP A 27 0.34 -4.01 -26.96
CA TRP A 27 1.34 -3.16 -26.29
C TRP A 27 0.73 -2.32 -25.16
N MET A 28 -0.57 -1.97 -25.22
CA MET A 28 -1.26 -1.22 -24.16
C MET A 28 -1.46 -2.07 -22.92
N MET A 29 -1.67 -3.38 -23.07
CA MET A 29 -1.76 -4.31 -21.94
C MET A 29 -0.41 -4.49 -21.24
N ILE A 30 0.68 -4.57 -22.02
CA ILE A 30 2.05 -4.60 -21.49
C ILE A 30 2.35 -3.30 -20.75
N TYR A 31 2.01 -2.16 -21.35
CA TYR A 31 2.17 -0.84 -20.74
C TYR A 31 1.41 -0.74 -19.41
N LEU A 32 0.13 -1.17 -19.37
CA LEU A 32 -0.70 -1.17 -18.17
C LEU A 32 -0.09 -2.02 -17.04
N CYS A 33 0.33 -3.23 -17.38
CA CYS A 33 0.97 -4.13 -16.42
C CYS A 33 2.27 -3.51 -15.86
N ALA A 34 3.08 -2.90 -16.73
CA ALA A 34 4.30 -2.23 -16.32
C ALA A 34 4.04 -1.03 -15.40
N SER A 35 3.10 -0.16 -15.75
CA SER A 35 2.82 1.08 -15.01
C SER A 35 2.08 0.84 -13.69
N VAL A 36 1.19 -0.15 -13.63
CA VAL A 36 0.34 -0.41 -12.45
C VAL A 36 0.97 -1.41 -11.50
N ILE A 37 1.71 -2.41 -12.01
CA ILE A 37 2.26 -3.48 -11.19
C ILE A 37 3.78 -3.38 -11.10
N ILE A 38 4.51 -3.44 -12.22
CA ILE A 38 5.98 -3.59 -12.18
C ILE A 38 6.66 -2.38 -11.54
N VAL A 39 6.38 -1.17 -12.04
CA VAL A 39 7.04 0.06 -11.56
C VAL A 39 6.69 0.34 -10.09
N PRO A 40 5.41 0.36 -9.67
CA PRO A 40 5.08 0.58 -8.26
C PRO A 40 5.66 -0.50 -7.35
N SER A 41 5.73 -1.74 -7.84
CA SER A 41 6.31 -2.84 -7.06
C SER A 41 7.80 -2.69 -6.82
N PHE A 42 8.52 -2.29 -7.86
CA PHE A 42 9.95 -2.04 -7.78
C PHE A 42 10.26 -0.88 -6.83
N VAL A 43 9.53 0.24 -6.96
CA VAL A 43 9.69 1.41 -6.08
C VAL A 43 9.38 1.04 -4.62
N ASN A 44 8.28 0.35 -4.36
CA ASN A 44 7.92 -0.07 -3.00
C ASN A 44 8.95 -1.05 -2.40
N ALA A 45 9.46 -1.99 -3.18
CA ALA A 45 10.50 -2.90 -2.73
C ALA A 45 11.77 -2.15 -2.32
N ILE A 46 12.23 -1.19 -3.15
CA ILE A 46 13.39 -0.35 -2.84
C ILE A 46 13.17 0.46 -1.57
N LEU A 47 12.01 1.12 -1.45
CA LEU A 47 11.69 1.92 -0.27
C LEU A 47 11.65 1.06 1.00
N ASN A 48 11.01 -0.11 0.95
CA ASN A 48 10.93 -1.03 2.08
C ASN A 48 12.32 -1.53 2.51
N ILE A 49 13.19 -1.87 1.55
CA ILE A 49 14.59 -2.24 1.84
C ILE A 49 15.34 -1.08 2.47
N GLY A 50 15.19 0.14 1.94
CA GLY A 50 15.80 1.35 2.48
C GLY A 50 15.38 1.62 3.93
N ILE A 51 14.08 1.54 4.21
CA ILE A 51 13.51 1.69 5.57
C ILE A 51 14.07 0.61 6.49
N PHE A 52 14.16 -0.64 6.03
CA PHE A 52 14.70 -1.74 6.82
C PHE A 52 16.18 -1.51 7.19
N ILE A 53 17.01 -1.09 6.23
CA ILE A 53 18.42 -0.75 6.47
C ILE A 53 18.52 0.42 7.46
N TYR A 54 17.69 1.46 7.28
CA TYR A 54 17.65 2.61 8.17
C TYR A 54 17.34 2.20 9.62
N ILE A 55 16.27 1.45 9.85
CA ILE A 55 15.87 0.95 11.17
C ILE A 55 16.98 0.09 11.80
N ARG A 56 17.57 -0.83 11.03
CA ARG A 56 18.67 -1.70 11.52
C ARG A 56 19.90 -0.89 11.94
N SER A 57 20.24 0.15 11.18
CA SER A 57 21.36 1.04 11.48
C SER A 57 21.10 1.86 12.75
N HIS A 58 19.87 2.35 12.96
CA HIS A 58 19.48 3.11 14.13
C HIS A 58 19.38 2.24 15.39
N SER A 59 18.85 1.03 15.28
CA SER A 59 18.74 0.09 16.41
C SER A 59 20.11 -0.32 16.96
N ARG A 60 21.15 -0.39 16.12
CA ARG A 60 22.52 -0.67 16.56
C ARG A 60 23.14 0.46 17.38
N ARG A 61 22.84 1.73 17.04
CA ARG A 61 23.42 2.90 17.74
C ARG A 61 22.90 3.08 19.16
N VAL A 62 21.68 2.62 19.46
CA VAL A 62 21.05 2.83 20.78
C VAL A 62 21.56 1.81 21.82
N GLN A 63 22.01 0.63 21.40
CA GLN A 63 22.57 -0.37 22.32
C GLN A 63 24.01 -0.06 22.78
N THR A 64 24.73 0.82 22.08
CA THR A 64 26.13 1.17 22.39
C THR A 64 26.30 2.49 23.14
N ALA A 65 25.23 3.11 23.65
CA ALA A 65 25.37 4.27 24.53
C ALA A 65 25.86 3.79 25.92
N PRO A 66 27.11 4.13 26.33
CA PRO A 66 27.65 3.66 27.60
C PRO A 66 26.82 4.21 28.77
N ARG A 67 26.57 3.33 29.74
CA ARG A 67 25.78 3.49 30.98
C ARG A 67 26.32 4.53 31.99
N ILE A 68 27.09 5.51 31.54
CA ILE A 68 27.78 6.47 32.40
C ILE A 68 27.26 7.86 32.05
N ILE A 69 26.24 8.33 32.77
CA ILE A 69 26.06 9.72 33.26
C ILE A 69 24.73 9.74 34.02
N LYS A 70 24.86 9.90 35.34
CA LYS A 70 23.87 9.73 36.40
C LYS A 70 22.78 10.81 36.39
N ASN A 71 21.54 10.34 36.45
CA ASN A 71 20.41 10.81 37.26
C ASN A 71 19.70 12.16 37.03
N THR A 72 20.23 13.15 36.31
CA THR A 72 19.46 14.42 36.08
C THR A 72 18.98 14.60 34.63
N ILE A 73 19.66 13.97 33.66
CA ILE A 73 19.28 13.97 32.24
C ILE A 73 18.37 12.76 31.90
N LEU A 74 18.24 11.82 32.84
CA LEU A 74 17.52 10.56 32.65
C LEU A 74 16.03 10.76 32.37
N ASN A 75 15.38 11.76 33.00
CA ASN A 75 13.93 11.94 32.86
C ASN A 75 13.55 12.52 31.49
N ASN A 76 14.31 13.50 30.99
CA ASN A 76 14.11 14.06 29.64
C ASN A 76 14.50 13.07 28.54
N ARG A 77 15.60 12.30 28.71
CA ARG A 77 15.97 11.26 27.75
C ARG A 77 15.01 10.07 27.79
N GLN A 78 14.51 9.64 28.94
CA GLN A 78 13.51 8.57 29.02
C GLN A 78 12.16 8.99 28.43
N GLN A 79 11.70 10.23 28.65
CA GLN A 79 10.50 10.74 27.97
C GLN A 79 10.70 10.88 26.47
N GLN A 80 11.86 11.36 26.02
CA GLN A 80 12.16 11.48 24.60
C GLN A 80 12.30 10.10 23.94
N GLN A 81 12.86 9.12 24.65
CA GLN A 81 13.01 7.74 24.20
C GLN A 81 11.68 6.96 24.25
N GLN A 82 10.78 7.27 25.18
CA GLN A 82 9.39 6.79 25.18
C GLN A 82 8.57 7.42 24.05
N ARG A 83 8.74 8.72 23.77
CA ARG A 83 8.10 9.37 22.61
C ARG A 83 8.62 8.82 21.29
N LEU A 84 9.93 8.58 21.18
CA LEU A 84 10.55 7.93 20.02
C LEU A 84 10.10 6.47 19.88
N SER A 85 9.93 5.72 20.97
CA SER A 85 9.42 4.35 20.89
C SER A 85 7.94 4.30 20.52
N LEU A 86 7.13 5.27 20.97
CA LEU A 86 5.73 5.43 20.55
C LEU A 86 5.60 5.84 19.08
N LEU A 87 6.42 6.79 18.62
CA LEU A 87 6.50 7.19 17.20
C LEU A 87 6.96 6.01 16.34
N SER A 88 8.01 5.31 16.76
CA SER A 88 8.51 4.11 16.09
C SER A 88 7.45 3.00 16.04
N ARG A 89 6.64 2.81 17.09
CA ARG A 89 5.53 1.83 17.09
C ARG A 89 4.43 2.20 16.09
N ARG A 90 4.10 3.49 15.97
CA ARG A 90 3.15 4.00 14.96
C ARG A 90 3.70 3.81 13.55
N GLU A 91 4.98 4.13 13.32
CA GLU A 91 5.67 3.96 12.04
C GLU A 91 5.73 2.48 11.63
N ILE A 92 6.06 1.57 12.56
CA ILE A 92 6.06 0.12 12.32
C ILE A 92 4.66 -0.38 11.99
N SER A 93 3.63 0.09 12.71
CA SER A 93 2.24 -0.28 12.42
C SER A 93 1.79 0.22 11.05
N LEU A 94 2.18 1.43 10.66
CA LEU A 94 1.89 2.02 9.35
C LEU A 94 2.63 1.28 8.24
N LEU A 95 3.91 0.95 8.45
CA LEU A 95 4.72 0.15 7.53
C LEU A 95 4.10 -1.24 7.32
N ARG A 96 3.68 -1.92 8.39
CA ARG A 96 2.99 -3.22 8.30
C ARG A 96 1.72 -3.13 7.45
N HIS A 97 0.97 -2.06 7.60
CA HIS A 97 -0.24 -1.81 6.82
C HIS A 97 0.07 -1.53 5.35
N MET A 98 1.08 -0.70 5.07
CA MET A 98 1.54 -0.43 3.69
C MET A 98 2.01 -1.71 2.99
N ILE A 99 2.77 -2.57 3.69
CA ILE A 99 3.21 -3.86 3.17
C ILE A 99 2.02 -4.77 2.89
N PHE A 100 1.05 -4.85 3.81
CA PHE A 100 -0.15 -5.66 3.60
C PHE A 100 -0.95 -5.19 2.39
N MET A 101 -1.22 -3.89 2.28
CA MET A 101 -1.94 -3.31 1.14
C MET A 101 -1.21 -3.61 -0.18
N PHE A 102 0.11 -3.51 -0.17
CA PHE A 102 0.95 -3.77 -1.33
C PHE A 102 0.92 -5.25 -1.76
N ILE A 103 1.02 -6.19 -0.82
CA ILE A 103 0.91 -7.63 -1.10
C ILE A 103 -0.48 -7.96 -1.68
N MET A 104 -1.53 -7.39 -1.11
CA MET A 104 -2.91 -7.58 -1.61
C MET A 104 -3.06 -7.07 -3.05
N ILE A 105 -2.48 -5.90 -3.37
CA ILE A 105 -2.52 -5.36 -4.73
C ILE A 105 -1.77 -6.28 -5.69
N ILE A 106 -0.53 -6.67 -5.39
CA ILE A 106 0.24 -7.54 -6.30
C ILE A 106 -0.45 -8.91 -6.45
N GLY A 107 -0.85 -9.52 -5.34
CA GLY A 107 -1.41 -10.87 -5.35
C GLY A 107 -2.74 -10.94 -6.10
N CYS A 108 -3.61 -9.94 -5.91
CA CYS A 108 -4.95 -9.97 -6.48
C CYS A 108 -5.03 -9.33 -7.86
N TRP A 109 -4.41 -8.16 -8.04
CA TRP A 109 -4.46 -7.43 -9.31
C TRP A 109 -3.36 -7.85 -10.28
N GLY A 110 -2.18 -8.20 -9.77
CA GLY A 110 -1.05 -8.63 -10.60
C GLY A 110 -1.42 -9.82 -11.48
N GLN A 111 -2.02 -10.87 -10.90
CA GLN A 111 -2.51 -12.02 -11.65
C GLN A 111 -3.52 -11.65 -12.76
N GLY A 112 -4.41 -10.67 -12.51
CA GLY A 112 -5.38 -10.22 -13.51
C GLY A 112 -4.70 -9.59 -14.72
N TYR A 113 -3.72 -8.72 -14.48
CA TYR A 113 -2.92 -8.12 -15.56
C TYR A 113 -2.02 -9.14 -16.26
N PHE A 114 -1.44 -10.11 -15.54
CA PHE A 114 -0.66 -11.19 -16.16
C PHE A 114 -1.53 -12.08 -17.05
N LEU A 115 -2.74 -12.44 -16.62
CA LEU A 115 -3.68 -13.22 -17.43
C LEU A 115 -4.09 -12.47 -18.69
N LEU A 116 -4.26 -11.14 -18.64
CA LEU A 116 -4.54 -10.33 -19.82
C LEU A 116 -3.38 -10.34 -20.84
N VAL A 117 -2.13 -10.33 -20.36
CA VAL A 117 -0.94 -10.40 -21.22
C VAL A 117 -0.76 -11.82 -21.79
N ILE A 118 -0.84 -12.85 -20.95
CA ILE A 118 -0.69 -14.25 -21.38
C ILE A 118 -1.82 -14.65 -22.34
N GLY A 119 -3.04 -14.16 -22.11
CA GLY A 119 -4.20 -14.39 -22.97
C GLY A 119 -4.04 -13.90 -24.41
N GLN A 120 -3.04 -13.05 -24.69
CA GLN A 120 -2.67 -12.66 -26.06
C GLN A 120 -1.91 -13.76 -26.81
N PHE A 121 -1.20 -14.62 -26.09
CA PHE A 121 -0.32 -15.64 -26.66
C PHE A 121 -0.89 -17.05 -26.52
N VAL A 122 -1.70 -17.28 -25.49
CA VAL A 122 -2.25 -18.59 -25.14
C VAL A 122 -3.75 -18.45 -24.90
N TYR A 123 -4.54 -19.39 -25.41
CA TYR A 123 -5.96 -19.45 -25.09
C TYR A 123 -6.17 -19.77 -23.61
N ILE A 124 -6.79 -18.84 -22.89
CA ILE A 124 -7.15 -19.01 -21.48
C ILE A 124 -8.67 -19.18 -21.39
N PRO A 125 -9.16 -20.22 -20.69
CA PRO A 125 -10.59 -20.41 -20.50
C PRO A 125 -11.24 -19.19 -19.83
N ARG A 126 -12.45 -18.82 -20.29
CA ARG A 126 -13.19 -17.68 -19.73
C ARG A 126 -13.38 -17.77 -18.20
N ILE A 127 -13.60 -18.97 -17.66
CA ILE A 127 -13.76 -19.20 -16.21
C ILE A 127 -12.56 -18.64 -15.40
N VAL A 128 -11.34 -18.71 -15.96
CA VAL A 128 -10.13 -18.22 -15.28
C VAL A 128 -10.11 -16.70 -15.23
N HIS A 129 -10.58 -16.03 -16.29
CA HIS A 129 -10.72 -14.56 -16.31
C HIS A 129 -11.78 -14.09 -15.31
N GLU A 130 -12.93 -14.76 -15.23
CA GLU A 130 -14.00 -14.43 -14.28
C GLU A 130 -13.52 -14.63 -12.83
N CYS A 131 -12.83 -15.74 -12.53
CA CYS A 131 -12.23 -15.97 -11.21
C CYS A 131 -11.21 -14.88 -10.83
N ALA A 132 -10.37 -14.46 -11.77
CA ALA A 132 -9.41 -13.40 -11.52
C ALA A 132 -10.10 -12.05 -11.26
N ALA A 133 -11.18 -11.75 -11.99
CA ALA A 133 -11.98 -10.53 -11.79
C ALA A 133 -12.62 -10.50 -10.39
N ILE A 134 -13.25 -11.61 -9.95
CA ILE A 134 -13.80 -11.74 -8.60
C ILE A 134 -12.71 -11.52 -7.55
N LEU A 135 -11.51 -12.04 -7.77
CA LEU A 135 -10.41 -11.88 -6.82
C LEU A 135 -9.92 -10.42 -6.73
N CYS A 136 -9.94 -9.68 -7.85
CA CYS A 136 -9.69 -8.24 -7.86
C CYS A 136 -10.76 -7.46 -7.07
N GLU A 137 -12.03 -7.79 -7.23
CA GLU A 137 -13.14 -7.15 -6.51
C GLU A 137 -13.05 -7.40 -5.00
N LEU A 138 -12.79 -8.65 -4.59
CA LEU A 138 -12.56 -9.00 -3.19
C LEU A 138 -11.37 -8.25 -2.60
N ALA A 139 -10.33 -7.99 -3.39
CA ALA A 139 -9.19 -7.20 -2.94
C ALA A 139 -9.56 -5.73 -2.68
N VAL A 140 -10.39 -5.12 -3.54
CA VAL A 140 -10.88 -3.75 -3.29
C VAL A 140 -11.68 -3.69 -2.00
N LEU A 141 -12.56 -4.66 -1.78
CA LEU A 141 -13.34 -4.75 -0.54
C LEU A 141 -12.42 -4.91 0.68
N ALA A 142 -11.43 -5.80 0.61
CA ALA A 142 -10.46 -6.00 1.67
C ALA A 142 -9.62 -4.75 1.96
N LEU A 143 -9.19 -4.01 0.92
CA LEU A 143 -8.48 -2.74 1.07
C LEU A 143 -9.38 -1.68 1.72
N ALA A 144 -10.65 -1.58 1.33
CA ALA A 144 -11.61 -0.65 1.92
C ALA A 144 -11.83 -0.96 3.41
N ILE A 145 -12.02 -2.24 3.76
CA ILE A 145 -12.15 -2.68 5.16
C ILE A 145 -10.88 -2.38 5.95
N ASN A 146 -9.71 -2.66 5.37
CA ASN A 146 -8.43 -2.42 6.01
C ASN A 146 -8.18 -0.93 6.25
N LEU A 147 -8.49 -0.07 5.28
CA LEU A 147 -8.42 1.39 5.41
C LEU A 147 -9.36 1.89 6.53
N PHE A 148 -10.58 1.35 6.57
CA PHE A 148 -11.56 1.65 7.60
C PHE A 148 -11.07 1.24 9.01
N MET A 149 -10.53 0.03 9.13
CA MET A 149 -10.02 -0.50 10.39
C MET A 149 -8.81 0.29 10.92
N CYS A 150 -7.95 0.79 10.04
CA CYS A 150 -6.75 1.53 10.42
C CYS A 150 -7.00 3.01 10.74
N ASN A 151 -8.12 3.58 10.32
CA ASN A 151 -8.46 4.96 10.64
C ASN A 151 -9.17 5.05 12.00
N SER A 152 -8.39 5.26 13.07
CA SER A 152 -8.90 5.42 14.43
C SER A 152 -9.94 6.53 14.53
N ASP A 153 -9.71 7.63 13.82
CA ASP A 153 -10.52 8.84 13.90
C ASP A 153 -11.87 8.61 13.22
N LEU A 154 -11.88 7.88 12.11
CA LEU A 154 -13.11 7.49 11.41
C LEU A 154 -13.97 6.55 12.26
N ARG A 155 -13.35 5.56 12.91
CA ARG A 155 -14.05 4.67 13.85
C ARG A 155 -14.61 5.44 15.03
N GLN A 156 -13.83 6.34 15.62
CA GLN A 156 -14.27 7.13 16.76
C GLN A 156 -15.41 8.07 16.37
N HIS A 157 -15.37 8.65 15.17
CA HIS A 157 -16.46 9.47 14.64
C HIS A 157 -17.76 8.66 14.40
N LEU A 158 -17.64 7.46 13.83
CA LEU A 158 -18.78 6.55 13.63
C LEU A 158 -19.35 6.05 14.95
N PHE A 159 -18.49 5.68 15.90
CA PHE A 159 -18.90 5.26 17.23
C PHE A 159 -19.63 6.37 17.98
N ASN A 160 -19.12 7.62 17.91
CA ASN A 160 -19.79 8.79 18.48
C ASN A 160 -21.15 9.06 17.83
N LYS A 161 -21.29 8.89 16.50
CA LYS A 161 -22.58 9.03 15.80
C LYS A 161 -23.57 7.91 16.12
N LEU A 162 -23.09 6.67 16.30
CA LEU A 162 -23.92 5.52 16.66
C LEU A 162 -24.40 5.63 18.12
N CYS A 163 -23.50 5.85 19.08
CA CYS A 163 -23.88 6.07 20.48
C CYS A 163 -24.74 7.33 20.66
N GLY A 164 -24.47 8.41 19.91
CA GLY A 164 -25.29 9.63 19.95
C GLY A 164 -26.70 9.47 19.34
N ARG A 165 -26.93 8.44 18.52
CA ARG A 165 -28.27 8.08 18.02
C ARG A 165 -29.02 7.11 18.93
N VAL A 166 -28.32 6.29 19.71
CA VAL A 166 -28.93 5.35 20.67
C VAL A 166 -29.42 6.07 21.94
N ALA A 167 -28.93 7.28 22.21
CA ALA A 167 -29.34 8.11 23.35
C ALA A 167 -30.54 9.05 23.07
N ARG A 168 -31.23 8.90 21.93
CA ARG A 168 -32.49 9.60 21.58
C ARG A 168 -33.57 8.57 21.27
#